data_AF-A0A2M7VCT9-F1
#
_entry.id   AF-A0A2M7VCT9-F1
#
_cell.length_a   1.000
_cell.length_b   1.000
_cell.length_c   1.000
_cell.angle_alpha   90.00
_cell.angle_beta   90.00
_cell.angle_gamma   90.00
#
_symmetry.space_group_name_H-M   'P 1'
#
loop_
_entity.id
_entity.type
_entity.pdbx_description
1 polymer ?
#
loop_
_entity_poly.entity_id
_entity_poly.type
_entity_poly.pdbx_seq_one_letter_code
_entity_poly.pdbx_strand_id
1 'polypeptide(L)'
;MKTKFFWPVFITAFIIEIVLTSTPLVLLMLLNIFVIEKKDWIFLLAFFSGIIFDVVSLRVIGITSIFLITVLFLVGLYEKKFETSSIYFIFTISFISSAIYLEIFYRFSLVQSLICAFLGGVIFLFLSLLINRKISSSYVKKKYDTKLYFKKI
;
A
#
# COMPACT_ATOMS: atom_id res chain seq x y z
N MET A 1 12.01 -9.97 3.90
CA MET A 1 11.04 -10.83 4.60
C MET A 1 11.63 -12.19 4.96
N LYS A 2 11.38 -12.76 6.15
CA LYS A 2 11.15 -14.22 6.19
C LYS A 2 9.86 -14.43 5.41
N THR A 3 9.97 -14.72 4.10
CA THR A 3 8.89 -14.82 3.09
C THR A 3 7.65 -15.57 3.58
N LYS A 4 7.82 -16.40 4.62
CA LYS A 4 6.78 -17.17 5.28
C LYS A 4 5.68 -16.35 5.99
N PHE A 5 5.92 -15.14 6.51
CA PHE A 5 4.90 -14.42 7.32
C PHE A 5 3.91 -13.57 6.51
N PHE A 6 4.25 -13.13 5.30
CA PHE A 6 3.35 -12.29 4.48
C PHE A 6 2.24 -13.10 3.88
N TRP A 7 2.55 -14.29 3.36
CA TRP A 7 1.57 -15.16 2.72
C TRP A 7 0.32 -15.41 3.58
N PRO A 8 0.42 -15.81 4.86
CA PRO A 8 -0.78 -15.98 5.68
C PRO A 8 -1.54 -14.68 5.89
N VAL A 9 -0.85 -13.55 6.12
CA VAL A 9 -1.52 -12.25 6.30
C VAL A 9 -2.23 -11.79 5.02
N PHE A 10 -1.58 -11.98 3.87
CA PHE A 10 -2.12 -11.64 2.55
C PHE A 10 -3.35 -12.49 2.22
N ILE A 11 -3.27 -13.80 2.44
CA ILE A 11 -4.40 -14.73 2.22
C ILE A 11 -5.57 -14.37 3.15
N THR A 12 -5.31 -14.08 4.43
CA THR A 12 -6.35 -13.65 5.36
C THR A 12 -6.99 -12.34 4.91
N ALA A 13 -6.18 -11.34 4.50
CA ALA A 13 -6.69 -10.07 3.98
C ALA A 13 -7.57 -10.28 2.72
N PHE A 14 -7.15 -11.17 1.83
CA PHE A 14 -7.88 -11.55 0.62
C PHE A 14 -9.25 -12.17 0.94
N ILE A 15 -9.29 -13.13 1.87
CA ILE A 15 -10.54 -13.77 2.30
C ILE A 15 -11.47 -12.76 2.98
N ILE A 16 -10.93 -11.91 3.86
CA ILE A 16 -11.73 -10.88 4.56
C ILE A 16 -12.35 -9.92 3.54
N GLU A 17 -11.61 -9.45 2.55
CA GLU A 17 -12.14 -8.55 1.53
C GLU A 17 -13.27 -9.20 0.73
N ILE A 18 -13.11 -10.46 0.32
CA ILE A 18 -14.15 -11.15 -0.45
C ILE A 18 -15.43 -11.36 0.36
N VAL A 19 -15.31 -11.69 1.65
CA VAL A 19 -16.44 -12.18 2.45
C VAL A 19 -17.11 -11.08 3.26
N LEU A 20 -16.35 -10.14 3.80
CA LEU A 20 -16.80 -9.32 4.94
C LEU A 20 -16.88 -7.82 4.65
N THR A 21 -16.15 -7.30 3.67
CA THR A 21 -15.96 -5.85 3.57
C THR A 21 -15.73 -5.37 2.13
N SER A 22 -16.20 -4.17 1.81
CA SER A 22 -15.87 -3.47 0.56
C SER A 22 -14.55 -2.70 0.62
N THR A 23 -13.82 -2.76 1.74
CA THR A 23 -12.51 -2.12 1.86
C THR A 23 -11.45 -2.88 1.05
N PRO A 24 -10.67 -2.21 0.19
CA PRO A 24 -9.68 -2.85 -0.68
C PRO A 24 -8.41 -3.28 0.08
N LEU A 25 -8.52 -4.28 0.95
CA LEU A 25 -7.41 -4.80 1.77
C LEU A 25 -6.28 -5.39 0.94
N VAL A 26 -6.60 -6.07 -0.16
CA VAL A 26 -5.64 -6.65 -1.11
C VAL A 26 -4.79 -5.55 -1.74
N LEU A 27 -5.42 -4.45 -2.16
CA LEU A 27 -4.73 -3.25 -2.65
C LEU A 27 -3.80 -2.68 -1.58
N LEU A 28 -4.30 -2.49 -0.35
CA LEU A 28 -3.49 -1.92 0.73
C LEU A 28 -2.27 -2.79 1.04
N MET A 29 -2.43 -4.12 1.07
CA MET A 29 -1.33 -5.06 1.28
C MET A 29 -0.31 -5.01 0.14
N LEU A 30 -0.77 -5.06 -1.10
CA LEU A 30 0.05 -4.97 -2.32
C LEU A 30 0.85 -3.66 -2.35
N LEU A 31 0.19 -2.54 -2.09
CA LEU A 31 0.80 -1.22 -2.10
C LEU A 31 1.89 -1.11 -1.04
N ASN A 32 1.61 -1.57 0.18
CA ASN A 32 2.59 -1.53 1.26
C ASN A 32 3.79 -2.42 1.00
N ILE A 33 3.57 -3.68 0.55
CA ILE A 33 4.69 -4.56 0.23
C ILE A 33 5.49 -4.04 -0.96
N PHE A 34 4.84 -3.42 -1.95
CA PHE A 34 5.51 -2.81 -3.09
C PHE A 34 6.42 -1.66 -2.66
N VAL A 35 5.92 -0.73 -1.85
CA VAL A 35 6.72 0.40 -1.36
C VAL A 35 7.89 -0.04 -0.48
N ILE A 36 7.73 -1.14 0.29
CA ILE A 36 8.78 -1.64 1.18
C ILE A 36 9.82 -2.46 0.43
N GLU A 37 9.41 -3.46 -0.36
CA GLU A 37 10.32 -4.42 -1.00
C GLU A 37 10.78 -3.98 -2.40
N LYS A 38 9.97 -3.20 -3.12
CA LYS A 38 10.30 -2.67 -4.46
C LYS A 38 10.66 -3.76 -5.46
N LYS A 39 9.87 -4.84 -5.48
CA LYS A 39 10.11 -6.00 -6.33
C LYS A 39 9.03 -6.15 -7.39
N ASP A 40 9.47 -6.48 -8.60
CA ASP A 40 8.59 -6.59 -9.78
C ASP A 40 7.59 -7.75 -9.69
N TRP A 41 7.90 -8.82 -8.94
CA TRP A 41 6.97 -9.95 -8.76
C TRP A 41 5.65 -9.53 -8.09
N ILE A 42 5.61 -8.39 -7.42
CA ILE A 42 4.40 -7.85 -6.78
C ILE A 42 3.37 -7.44 -7.84
N PHE A 43 3.82 -7.05 -9.04
CA PHE A 43 2.91 -6.84 -10.18
C PHE A 43 2.25 -8.13 -10.65
N LEU A 44 3.00 -9.24 -10.67
CA LEU A 44 2.42 -10.56 -10.97
C LEU A 44 1.41 -10.95 -9.89
N LEU A 45 1.73 -10.71 -8.61
CA LEU A 45 0.79 -10.94 -7.52
C LEU A 45 -0.49 -10.13 -7.71
N ALA A 46 -0.38 -8.83 -8.02
CA ALA A 46 -1.50 -7.94 -8.29
C ALA A 46 -2.36 -8.39 -9.47
N PHE A 47 -1.72 -8.84 -10.56
CA PHE A 47 -2.40 -9.38 -11.72
C PHE A 47 -3.27 -10.58 -11.36
N PHE A 48 -2.66 -11.61 -10.74
CA PHE A 48 -3.36 -12.84 -10.40
C PHE A 48 -4.39 -12.64 -9.30
N SER A 49 -4.08 -11.83 -8.27
CA SER A 49 -5.04 -11.53 -7.21
C SER A 49 -6.28 -10.82 -7.77
N GLY A 50 -6.11 -9.89 -8.71
CA GLY A 50 -7.22 -9.22 -9.35
C GLY A 50 -8.11 -10.16 -10.17
N ILE A 51 -7.52 -11.09 -10.93
CA ILE A 51 -8.28 -12.08 -11.72
C ILE A 51 -9.10 -12.96 -10.79
N ILE A 52 -8.47 -13.49 -9.74
CA ILE A 52 -9.15 -14.34 -8.76
C ILE A 52 -10.27 -13.54 -8.08
N PHE A 53 -10.01 -12.28 -7.72
CA PHE A 53 -11.00 -11.42 -7.09
C PHE A 53 -12.22 -11.18 -7.99
N ASP A 54 -12.00 -10.89 -9.28
CA ASP A 54 -13.08 -10.70 -10.25
C ASP A 54 -13.91 -11.98 -10.45
N VAL A 55 -13.25 -13.14 -10.54
CA VAL A 55 -13.92 -14.44 -10.67
C VAL A 55 -14.78 -14.75 -9.44
N VAL A 56 -14.23 -14.56 -8.24
CA VAL A 56 -14.96 -14.85 -6.99
C VAL A 56 -16.08 -13.83 -6.75
N SER A 57 -15.87 -12.57 -7.11
CA SER A 57 -16.87 -11.50 -6.97
C SER A 57 -17.90 -11.47 -8.10
N LEU A 58 -17.82 -12.39 -9.06
CA LEU A 58 -18.69 -12.46 -10.25
C LEU A 58 -18.72 -11.14 -11.04
N ARG A 59 -17.56 -10.51 -11.18
CA ARG A 59 -17.37 -9.26 -11.94
C ARG A 59 -16.78 -9.55 -13.32
N VAL A 60 -16.73 -8.51 -14.15
CA VAL A 60 -16.01 -8.58 -15.43
C VAL A 60 -14.54 -8.86 -15.15
N ILE A 61 -14.04 -9.95 -15.73
CA ILE A 61 -12.70 -10.48 -15.48
C ILE A 61 -11.65 -9.48 -15.94
N GLY A 62 -10.73 -9.14 -15.03
CA GLY A 62 -9.53 -8.36 -15.31
C GLY A 62 -9.63 -6.88 -14.96
N ILE A 63 -10.82 -6.35 -14.64
CA ILE A 63 -10.97 -4.95 -14.23
C ILE A 63 -10.20 -4.69 -12.94
N THR A 64 -10.29 -5.58 -11.94
CA THR A 64 -9.56 -5.43 -10.68
C THR A 64 -8.05 -5.55 -10.92
N SER A 65 -7.60 -6.47 -11.77
CA SER A 65 -6.18 -6.60 -12.13
C SER A 65 -5.61 -5.33 -12.77
N ILE A 66 -6.31 -4.78 -13.76
CA ILE A 66 -5.90 -3.55 -14.44
C ILE A 66 -5.80 -2.41 -13.43
N PHE A 67 -6.79 -2.28 -12.55
CA PHE A 67 -6.78 -1.26 -11.51
C PHE A 67 -5.57 -1.41 -10.56
N LEU A 68 -5.35 -2.61 -9.99
CA LEU A 68 -4.25 -2.87 -9.06
C LEU A 68 -2.88 -2.60 -9.72
N ILE A 69 -2.67 -3.09 -10.94
CA ILE A 69 -1.43 -2.86 -11.70
C ILE A 69 -1.24 -1.38 -11.97
N THR A 70 -2.28 -0.67 -12.40
CA THR A 70 -2.20 0.76 -12.72
C THR A 70 -1.80 1.56 -11.49
N VAL A 71 -2.40 1.29 -10.34
CA VAL A 71 -2.03 1.97 -9.08
C VAL A 71 -0.57 1.68 -8.72
N LEU A 72 -0.15 0.42 -8.73
CA LEU A 72 1.25 0.07 -8.41
C LEU A 72 2.24 0.68 -9.41
N PHE A 73 1.87 0.73 -10.68
CA PHE A 73 2.68 1.33 -11.73
C PHE A 73 2.85 2.83 -11.52
N LEU A 74 1.77 3.56 -11.21
CA LEU A 74 1.83 4.99 -10.87
C LEU A 74 2.70 5.24 -9.64
N VAL A 75 2.61 4.39 -8.61
CA VAL A 75 3.48 4.47 -7.44
C VAL A 75 4.95 4.24 -7.81
N GLY A 76 5.24 3.26 -8.66
CA GLY A 76 6.59 2.97 -9.13
C GLY A 76 7.18 4.09 -10.00
N LEU A 77 6.35 4.79 -10.78
CA LEU A 77 6.76 6.00 -11.50
C LEU A 77 7.12 7.14 -10.54
N TYR A 78 6.34 7.31 -9.47
CA TYR A 78 6.56 8.35 -8.47
C TYR A 78 7.82 8.11 -7.62
N GLU A 79 8.15 6.83 -7.37
CA GLU A 79 9.37 6.42 -6.68
C GLU A 79 10.64 6.98 -7.32
N LYS A 80 10.72 7.01 -8.66
CA LYS A 80 11.90 7.53 -9.35
C LYS A 80 12.16 9.01 -9.05
N LYS A 81 11.18 9.75 -8.53
CA LYS A 81 11.25 11.19 -8.26
C LYS A 81 11.23 11.57 -6.78
N PHE A 82 10.68 10.73 -5.90
CA PHE A 82 10.45 11.08 -4.48
C PHE A 82 10.69 9.90 -3.52
N GLU A 83 10.96 10.20 -2.25
CA GLU A 83 11.01 9.18 -1.18
C GLU A 83 9.61 8.61 -0.90
N THR A 84 9.31 7.45 -1.48
CA THR A 84 8.01 6.77 -1.34
C THR A 84 7.84 5.99 -0.04
N SER A 85 8.91 5.67 0.67
CA SER A 85 8.87 4.93 1.95
C SER A 85 8.55 5.84 3.16
N SER A 86 7.62 6.78 2.99
CA SER A 86 7.14 7.69 4.03
C SER A 86 5.71 7.34 4.43
N ILE A 87 5.40 7.44 5.73
CA ILE A 87 4.04 7.21 6.21
C ILE A 87 3.03 8.17 5.59
N TYR A 88 3.43 9.42 5.33
CA TYR A 88 2.58 10.41 4.67
C TYR A 88 2.26 10.01 3.24
N PHE A 89 3.26 9.50 2.51
CA PHE A 89 3.06 9.00 1.15
C PHE A 89 2.08 7.83 1.15
N ILE A 90 2.31 6.82 2.02
CA ILE A 90 1.42 5.67 2.14
C ILE A 90 0.00 6.08 2.49
N PHE A 91 -0.17 6.98 3.45
CA PHE A 91 -1.48 7.48 3.85
C PHE A 91 -2.20 8.13 2.65
N THR A 92 -1.54 9.06 1.96
CA THR A 92 -2.11 9.77 0.82
C THR A 92 -2.45 8.84 -0.33
N ILE A 93 -1.55 7.94 -0.72
CA ILE A 93 -1.82 7.03 -1.84
C ILE A 93 -2.86 5.98 -1.48
N SER A 94 -2.89 5.49 -0.23
CA SER A 94 -3.93 4.58 0.24
C SER A 94 -5.29 5.27 0.24
N PHE A 95 -5.37 6.55 0.63
CA PHE A 95 -6.60 7.34 0.53
C PHE A 95 -7.07 7.47 -0.91
N ILE A 96 -6.21 7.96 -1.82
CA ILE A 96 -6.58 8.22 -3.21
C ILE A 96 -6.96 6.92 -3.93
N SER A 97 -6.14 5.88 -3.81
CA SER A 97 -6.39 4.61 -4.49
C SER A 97 -7.62 3.91 -3.94
N SER A 98 -7.87 3.92 -2.62
CA SER A 98 -9.12 3.37 -2.07
C SER A 98 -10.36 4.17 -2.45
N ALA A 99 -10.28 5.49 -2.52
CA ALA A 99 -11.37 6.35 -3.00
C ALA A 99 -11.76 6.00 -4.44
N ILE A 100 -10.77 5.86 -5.34
CA ILE A 100 -11.00 5.47 -6.72
C ILE A 100 -11.56 4.04 -6.81
N TYR A 101 -11.03 3.10 -6.01
CA TYR A 101 -11.55 1.73 -5.96
C TYR A 101 -13.02 1.69 -5.54
N LEU A 102 -13.38 2.45 -4.50
CA LEU A 102 -14.75 2.51 -4.00
C LEU A 102 -15.71 3.13 -5.01
N GLU A 103 -15.27 4.11 -5.80
CA GLU A 103 -16.08 4.70 -6.88
C GLU A 103 -16.28 3.71 -8.04
N ILE A 104 -15.26 2.92 -8.40
CA ILE A 104 -15.34 1.98 -9.54
C ILE A 104 -16.19 0.75 -9.19
N PHE A 105 -15.99 0.17 -8.01
CA PHE A 105 -16.52 -1.16 -7.67
C PHE A 105 -17.68 -1.17 -6.68
N TYR A 106 -17.86 -0.07 -5.94
CA TYR A 106 -18.85 0.05 -4.88
C TYR A 106 -19.47 1.45 -4.93
N ARG A 107 -19.85 2.00 -3.77
CA ARG A 107 -20.30 3.38 -3.64
C ARG A 107 -19.22 4.17 -2.95
N PHE A 108 -18.84 5.32 -3.53
CA PHE A 108 -17.88 6.20 -2.89
C PHE A 108 -18.31 6.62 -1.48
N SER A 109 -17.35 6.53 -0.57
CA SER A 109 -17.49 6.94 0.82
C SER A 109 -16.17 7.55 1.28
N LEU A 110 -16.22 8.84 1.61
CA LEU A 110 -15.06 9.58 2.10
C LEU A 110 -14.57 8.98 3.42
N VAL A 111 -15.51 8.65 4.32
CA VAL A 111 -15.20 8.03 5.62
C VAL A 111 -14.48 6.69 5.43
N GLN A 112 -14.96 5.85 4.52
CA GLN A 112 -14.34 4.55 4.25
C GLN A 112 -12.95 4.70 3.62
N SER A 113 -12.76 5.68 2.74
CA SER A 113 -11.46 5.99 2.14
C SER A 113 -10.45 6.47 3.20
N LEU A 114 -10.89 7.28 4.17
CA LEU A 114 -10.07 7.69 5.32
C LEU A 114 -9.70 6.51 6.22
N ILE A 115 -10.65 5.60 6.48
CA ILE A 115 -10.38 4.36 7.22
C ILE A 115 -9.32 3.53 6.49
N CYS A 116 -9.43 3.40 5.15
CA CYS A 116 -8.44 2.68 4.35
C CYS A 116 -7.07 3.37 4.39
N ALA A 117 -7.02 4.70 4.38
CA ALA A 117 -5.77 5.45 4.52
C ALA A 117 -5.09 5.18 5.87
N PHE A 118 -5.88 5.19 6.95
CA PHE A 118 -5.41 4.89 8.29
C PHE A 118 -4.93 3.44 8.39
N LEU A 119 -5.72 2.47 7.91
CA LEU A 119 -5.33 1.06 7.86
C LEU A 119 -4.05 0.85 7.05
N GLY A 120 -3.92 1.50 5.90
CA GLY A 120 -2.71 1.45 5.07
C GLY A 120 -1.47 1.92 5.84
N GLY A 121 -1.59 3.02 6.59
CA GLY A 121 -0.51 3.51 7.47
C GLY A 121 -0.18 2.56 8.62
N VAL A 122 -1.19 1.94 9.25
CA VAL A 122 -0.97 0.94 10.31
C VAL A 122 -0.27 -0.30 9.76
N ILE A 123 -0.70 -0.81 8.61
CA ILE A 123 -0.07 -1.94 7.91
C ILE A 123 1.38 -1.60 7.57
N PHE A 124 1.65 -0.39 7.07
CA PHE A 124 3.00 0.07 6.76
C PHE A 124 3.93 0.01 7.97
N LEU A 125 3.49 0.56 9.11
CA LEU A 125 4.26 0.57 10.34
C LEU A 125 4.53 -0.84 10.82
N PHE A 126 3.50 -1.69 10.84
CA PHE A 126 3.62 -3.09 11.27
C PHE A 126 4.61 -3.88 10.39
N LEU A 127 4.48 -3.76 9.06
CA LEU A 127 5.40 -4.41 8.12
C LEU A 127 6.82 -3.86 8.21
N SER A 128 6.99 -2.55 8.40
CA SER A 128 8.30 -1.91 8.56
C SER A 128 9.03 -2.40 9.81
N LEU A 129 8.31 -2.55 10.93
CA LEU A 129 8.84 -3.14 12.16
C LEU A 129 9.30 -4.58 11.94
N LEU A 130 8.47 -5.41 11.30
CA LEU A 130 8.80 -6.81 11.02
C LEU A 130 10.00 -6.98 10.06
N ILE A 131 10.17 -6.04 9.13
CA ILE A 131 11.22 -6.10 8.10
C ILE A 131 12.57 -5.55 8.63
N ASN A 132 12.62 -5.07 9.88
CA ASN A 132 13.83 -4.62 10.56
C ASN A 132 14.63 -3.58 9.74
N ARG A 133 13.95 -2.86 8.84
CA ARG A 133 14.54 -1.70 8.18
C ARG A 133 14.40 -0.55 9.16
N LYS A 134 15.53 0.07 9.51
CA LYS A 134 15.54 1.40 10.10
C LYS A 134 14.62 2.26 9.23
N ILE A 135 13.42 2.55 9.74
CA ILE A 135 12.56 3.61 9.21
C ILE A 135 13.50 4.78 9.04
N SER A 136 13.73 5.18 7.80
CA SER A 136 14.81 6.09 7.43
C SER A 136 14.64 7.36 8.26
N SER A 137 15.45 7.48 9.32
CA SER A 137 15.43 8.60 10.24
C SER A 137 16.10 9.83 9.61
N SER A 138 16.08 9.95 8.28
CA SER A 138 16.60 11.10 7.53
C SER A 138 15.93 12.40 7.95
N TYR A 139 14.69 12.38 8.46
CA TYR A 139 14.07 13.54 9.10
C TYR A 139 14.68 13.89 10.46
N VAL A 140 15.09 12.89 11.24
CA VAL A 140 15.75 13.11 12.53
C VAL A 140 17.19 13.59 12.28
N LYS A 141 17.94 12.90 11.42
CA LYS A 141 19.35 13.22 11.16
C LYS A 141 19.53 14.62 10.54
N LYS A 142 18.70 14.99 9.55
CA LYS A 142 18.76 16.33 8.93
C LYS A 142 18.43 17.43 9.94
N LYS A 143 17.49 17.21 10.88
CA LYS A 143 17.16 18.17 11.95
C LYS A 143 18.29 18.35 12.96
N TYR A 144 19.04 17.30 13.27
CA TYR A 144 20.23 17.40 14.14
C TYR A 144 21.42 18.06 13.43
N ASP A 145 21.65 17.74 12.14
CA ASP A 145 22.73 18.35 11.37
C ASP A 145 22.49 19.86 11.17
N THR A 146 21.26 20.30 10.87
CA THR A 146 20.96 21.76 10.81
C THR A 146 21.12 22.46 12.17
N LYS A 147 20.84 21.79 13.29
CA LYS A 147 21.06 22.39 14.62
C LYS A 147 22.56 22.55 14.96
N LEU A 148 23.42 21.69 14.43
CA LEU A 148 24.87 21.80 14.60
C LEU A 148 25.47 22.97 13.83
N TYR A 149 24.92 23.31 12.66
CA TYR A 149 25.34 24.48 11.90
C TYR A 149 24.89 25.81 12.53
N PHE A 150 23.71 25.86 13.13
CA PHE A 150 23.22 27.08 13.80
C PHE A 150 23.84 27.35 15.18
N LYS A 151 24.56 26.41 15.77
CA LYS A 151 25.27 26.63 17.05
C LYS A 151 26.73 27.10 16.85
N LYS A 152 27.18 27.24 15.61
CA LYS A 152 28.55 27.67 15.25
C LYS A 152 28.64 29.08 14.65
N ILE A 153 27.53 29.83 14.65
CA ILE A 153 27.46 31.25 14.29
C ILE A 153 27.04 31.99 15.55
#